data_AF-A0A258AVF2-F1
#
_entry.id   AF-A0A258AVF2-F1
#
_cell.length_a   1.000
_cell.length_b   1.000
_cell.length_c   1.000
_cell.angle_alpha   90.00
_cell.angle_beta   90.00
_cell.angle_gamma   90.00
#
_symmetry.space_group_name_H-M   'P 1'
#
loop_
_entity.id
_entity.type
_entity.pdbx_description
1 polymer ?
#
loop_
_entity_poly.entity_id
_entity_poly.type
_entity_poly.pdbx_seq_one_letter_code
_entity_poly.pdbx_strand_id
1 'polypeptide(L)'
;MRGMSLLKMALGVGVLALCACSPSHGSWLAEIQGRADARKDLKAGKLRVETMGGPPAPWEGTYERLMKERYGIEFQWVADCVVSDRVISHAKGYNGIMGAEIARRFGDDALKKTAEEARQKTPMP
;
A
#
# COMPACT_ATOMS: atom_id res chain seq x y z
N MET A 1 17.50 62.92 -24.62
CA MET A 1 16.14 63.01 -25.18
C MET A 1 15.70 61.62 -25.61
N ARG A 2 14.58 61.14 -25.06
CA ARG A 2 13.76 59.94 -25.40
C ARG A 2 14.46 58.56 -25.27
N GLY A 3 13.97 57.61 -24.49
CA GLY A 3 12.77 57.57 -23.65
C GLY A 3 12.84 56.34 -22.74
N MET A 4 12.49 56.55 -21.48
CA MET A 4 12.21 55.52 -20.49
C MET A 4 10.82 54.96 -20.79
N SER A 5 10.67 53.64 -20.91
CA SER A 5 9.36 52.99 -20.80
C SER A 5 9.47 51.86 -19.79
N LEU A 6 9.02 52.16 -18.57
CA LEU A 6 8.63 51.18 -17.58
C LEU A 6 7.30 50.53 -18.00
N LEU A 7 7.07 49.32 -17.48
CA LEU A 7 5.78 48.82 -16.98
C LEU A 7 5.05 47.75 -17.83
N LYS A 8 4.60 46.71 -17.08
CA LYS A 8 3.55 45.69 -17.34
C LYS A 8 4.08 44.43 -18.06
N MET A 9 3.82 43.18 -17.65
CA MET A 9 2.94 42.55 -16.66
C MET A 9 3.45 41.09 -16.57
N ALA A 10 3.76 40.57 -15.39
CA ALA A 10 2.92 39.62 -14.65
C ALA A 10 2.58 38.30 -15.38
N LEU A 11 2.98 37.20 -14.72
CA LEU A 11 2.34 35.89 -14.64
C LEU A 11 2.09 35.08 -15.92
N GLY A 12 2.73 33.91 -15.96
CA GLY A 12 2.34 32.81 -16.85
C GLY A 12 2.85 31.46 -16.36
N VAL A 13 2.78 31.17 -15.04
CA VAL A 13 2.89 29.79 -14.56
C VAL A 13 1.60 29.08 -15.01
N GLY A 14 1.64 28.51 -16.20
CA GLY A 14 0.57 27.69 -16.75
C GLY A 14 0.52 26.33 -16.06
N VAL A 15 0.11 26.27 -14.80
CA VAL A 15 -0.37 25.02 -14.20
C VAL A 15 -1.84 24.91 -14.58
N LEU A 16 -2.10 24.28 -15.72
CA LEU A 16 -3.43 23.75 -16.03
C LEU A 16 -3.60 22.44 -15.26
N ALA A 17 -3.90 22.56 -13.98
CA ALA A 17 -4.65 21.54 -13.27
C ALA A 17 -6.11 21.65 -13.72
N LEU A 18 -6.70 20.56 -14.23
CA LEU A 18 -8.10 20.17 -14.03
C LEU A 18 -8.45 18.97 -14.93
N CYS A 19 -8.55 17.79 -14.32
CA CYS A 19 -9.56 16.77 -14.66
C CYS A 19 -9.72 15.80 -13.47
N ALA A 20 -9.92 16.35 -12.27
CA ALA A 20 -10.35 15.56 -11.13
C ALA A 20 -11.88 15.45 -11.17
N CYS A 21 -12.39 14.38 -11.80
CA CYS A 21 -13.69 13.74 -11.51
C CYS A 21 -13.90 12.56 -12.49
N SER A 22 -13.05 11.55 -12.39
CA SER A 22 -13.46 10.19 -12.75
C SER A 22 -13.06 9.27 -11.61
N PRO A 23 -13.87 8.25 -11.27
CA PRO A 23 -13.52 7.27 -10.24
C PRO A 23 -12.11 6.66 -10.44
N SER A 24 -11.67 6.56 -11.69
CA SER A 24 -10.33 6.12 -12.10
C SER A 24 -9.17 7.00 -11.62
N HIS A 25 -9.38 8.31 -11.39
CA HIS A 25 -8.34 9.19 -10.87
C HIS A 25 -8.09 8.96 -9.37
N GLY A 26 -9.14 8.61 -8.62
CA GLY A 26 -9.05 8.36 -7.18
C GLY A 26 -8.28 7.08 -6.86
N SER A 27 -8.48 6.02 -7.64
CA SER A 27 -7.79 4.73 -7.47
C SER A 27 -6.30 4.84 -7.82
N TRP A 28 -5.95 5.46 -8.94
CA TRP A 28 -4.55 5.65 -9.33
C TRP A 28 -3.75 6.47 -8.29
N LEU A 29 -4.33 7.57 -7.80
CA LEU A 29 -3.68 8.38 -6.77
C LEU A 29 -3.48 7.57 -5.48
N ALA A 30 -4.48 6.77 -5.08
CA ALA A 30 -4.36 5.90 -3.92
C ALA A 30 -3.27 4.83 -4.10
N GLU A 31 -3.13 4.23 -5.28
CA GLU A 31 -2.03 3.28 -5.56
C GLU A 31 -0.65 3.96 -5.45
N ILE A 32 -0.51 5.19 -5.94
CA ILE A 32 0.74 5.96 -5.79
C ILE A 32 1.02 6.27 -4.32
N GLN A 33 -0.01 6.65 -3.56
CA GLN A 33 0.09 6.90 -2.12
C GLN A 33 0.56 5.62 -1.40
N GLY A 34 -0.06 4.47 -1.66
CA GLY A 34 0.35 3.19 -1.07
C GLY A 34 1.80 2.83 -1.36
N ARG A 35 2.27 3.04 -2.60
CA ARG A 35 3.69 2.85 -2.95
C ARG A 35 4.61 3.80 -2.16
N ALA A 36 4.20 5.04 -1.94
CA ALA A 36 4.98 6.02 -1.19
C ALA A 36 5.05 5.66 0.30
N ASP A 37 3.94 5.24 0.89
CA ASP A 37 3.86 4.83 2.28
C ASP A 37 4.63 3.52 2.54
N ALA A 38 4.59 2.56 1.61
CA ALA A 38 5.42 1.36 1.72
C ALA A 38 6.91 1.71 1.76
N ARG A 39 7.37 2.63 0.90
CA ARG A 39 8.76 3.10 0.93
C ARG A 39 9.12 3.81 2.23
N LYS A 40 8.19 4.55 2.82
CA LYS A 40 8.38 5.20 4.12
C LYS A 40 8.54 4.17 5.23
N ASP A 41 7.69 3.15 5.26
CA ASP A 41 7.77 2.09 6.27
C ASP A 41 9.03 1.24 6.12
N LEU A 42 9.44 0.92 4.88
CA LEU A 42 10.73 0.24 4.64
C LEU A 42 11.91 1.05 5.16
N LYS A 43 11.93 2.38 4.94
CA LYS A 43 12.97 3.27 5.51
C LYS A 43 12.95 3.28 7.03
N ALA A 44 11.78 3.08 7.64
CA ALA A 44 11.62 2.96 9.09
C ALA A 44 11.89 1.55 9.62
N GLY A 45 12.33 0.61 8.77
CA GLY A 45 12.61 -0.77 9.16
C GLY A 45 11.36 -1.64 9.40
N LYS A 46 10.19 -1.18 8.97
CA LYS A 46 8.92 -1.90 9.12
C LYS A 46 8.64 -2.75 7.90
N LEU A 47 8.23 -4.00 8.13
CA LEU A 47 7.80 -4.90 7.08
C LEU A 47 6.36 -5.32 7.37
N ARG A 48 5.44 -4.93 6.48
CA ARG A 48 4.00 -5.05 6.73
C ARG A 48 3.25 -5.50 5.50
N VAL A 49 2.10 -6.12 5.71
CA VAL A 49 1.14 -6.45 4.66
C VAL A 49 -0.20 -5.81 5.02
N GLU A 50 -0.73 -4.97 4.14
CA GLU A 50 -2.10 -4.46 4.29
C GLU A 50 -3.10 -5.55 3.93
N THR A 51 -4.04 -5.83 4.82
CA THR A 51 -5.09 -6.83 4.63
C THR A 51 -6.48 -6.22 4.83
N MET A 52 -7.48 -6.82 4.21
CA MET A 52 -8.87 -6.37 4.22
C MET A 52 -9.82 -7.53 3.93
N GLY A 53 -11.07 -7.38 4.35
CA GLY A 53 -12.11 -8.37 4.10
C GLY A 53 -12.93 -8.63 5.35
N GLY A 54 -13.78 -9.66 5.30
CA GLY A 54 -14.62 -10.05 6.43
C GLY A 54 -13.85 -10.70 7.58
N PRO A 55 -14.55 -11.35 8.53
CA PRO A 55 -13.94 -11.91 9.72
C PRO A 55 -12.83 -12.91 9.36
N PRO A 56 -11.67 -12.82 10.02
CA PRO A 56 -10.52 -13.66 9.69
C PRO A 56 -10.88 -15.13 9.88
N ALA A 57 -10.45 -15.98 8.94
CA ALA A 57 -10.55 -17.41 9.11
C ALA A 57 -9.72 -17.85 10.35
N PRO A 58 -10.08 -18.95 11.04
CA PRO A 58 -9.40 -19.35 12.28
C PRO A 58 -7.88 -19.51 12.15
N TRP A 59 -7.39 -19.93 10.97
CA TRP A 59 -5.96 -20.12 10.69
C TRP A 59 -5.20 -18.79 10.49
N GLU A 60 -5.87 -17.68 10.20
CA GLU A 60 -5.22 -16.39 9.92
C GLU A 60 -4.49 -15.85 11.16
N GLY A 61 -5.04 -16.02 12.36
CA GLY A 61 -4.33 -15.64 13.59
C GLY A 61 -3.04 -16.42 13.80
N THR A 62 -3.03 -17.72 13.46
CA THR A 62 -1.80 -18.54 13.47
C THR A 62 -0.83 -18.05 12.39
N TYR A 63 -1.32 -17.71 11.20
CA TYR A 63 -0.51 -17.20 10.11
C TYR A 63 0.17 -15.88 10.46
N GLU A 64 -0.58 -14.88 10.94
CA GLU A 64 -0.02 -13.58 11.35
C GLU A 64 1.05 -13.73 12.43
N ARG A 65 0.80 -14.61 13.42
CA ARG A 65 1.76 -14.89 14.48
C ARG A 65 3.04 -15.51 13.94
N LEU A 66 2.95 -16.55 13.10
CA LEU A 66 4.14 -17.19 12.50
C LEU A 66 4.93 -16.22 11.63
N MET A 67 4.24 -15.36 10.87
CA MET A 67 4.87 -14.34 10.04
C MET A 67 5.64 -13.31 10.87
N LYS A 68 5.06 -12.86 11.98
CA LYS A 68 5.71 -11.94 12.91
C LYS A 68 6.91 -12.58 13.61
N GLU A 69 6.75 -13.79 14.16
CA GLU A 69 7.81 -14.49 14.91
C GLU A 69 9.03 -14.82 14.04
N ARG A 70 8.82 -15.25 12.79
CA ARG A 70 9.91 -15.73 11.91
C ARG A 70 10.55 -14.63 11.08
N TYR A 71 9.74 -13.70 10.61
CA TYR A 71 10.15 -12.75 9.58
C TYR A 71 10.02 -11.29 10.03
N GLY A 72 9.45 -11.04 11.22
CA GLY A 72 9.13 -9.68 11.68
C GLY A 72 8.06 -9.00 10.82
N ILE A 73 7.24 -9.76 10.08
CA ILE A 73 6.21 -9.23 9.19
C ILE A 73 4.92 -9.03 9.99
N GLU A 74 4.39 -7.82 9.99
CA GLU A 74 3.11 -7.49 10.65
C GLU A 74 1.97 -7.39 9.61
N PHE A 75 0.75 -7.73 10.01
CA PHE A 75 -0.45 -7.52 9.20
C PHE A 75 -1.18 -6.28 9.69
N GLN A 76 -1.51 -5.38 8.75
CA GLN A 76 -2.25 -4.16 9.02
C GLN A 76 -3.63 -4.29 8.38
N TRP A 77 -4.65 -4.42 9.22
CA TRP A 77 -6.04 -4.43 8.79
C TRP A 77 -6.47 -3.01 8.41
N VAL A 78 -6.70 -2.75 7.12
CA VAL A 78 -7.03 -1.42 6.59
C VAL A 78 -8.52 -1.24 6.30
N ALA A 79 -9.27 -2.34 6.23
CA ALA A 79 -10.72 -2.36 6.17
C ALA A 79 -11.26 -3.73 6.61
N ASP A 80 -12.51 -3.77 7.04
CA ASP A 80 -13.25 -5.00 7.36
C ASP A 80 -14.30 -5.25 6.24
N CYS A 81 -15.57 -5.47 6.58
CA CYS A 81 -16.68 -5.75 5.65
C CYS A 81 -16.88 -4.75 4.50
N VAL A 82 -16.58 -3.47 4.69
CA VAL A 82 -16.81 -2.43 3.67
C VAL A 82 -15.47 -1.96 3.11
N VAL A 83 -15.11 -2.49 1.95
CA VAL A 83 -13.87 -2.15 1.23
C VAL A 83 -14.19 -1.25 0.04
N SER A 84 -13.54 -0.09 -0.04
CA SER A 84 -13.68 0.83 -1.18
C SER A 84 -12.57 0.65 -2.20
N ASP A 85 -12.80 1.07 -3.46
CA ASP A 85 -11.78 1.07 -4.52
C ASP A 85 -10.51 1.83 -4.11
N ARG A 86 -10.67 2.89 -3.31
CA ARG A 86 -9.53 3.66 -2.77
C ARG A 86 -8.67 2.79 -1.85
N VAL A 87 -9.28 2.02 -0.95
CA VAL A 87 -8.56 1.10 -0.03
C VAL A 87 -7.86 0.00 -0.83
N ILE A 88 -8.56 -0.63 -1.77
CA ILE A 88 -8.00 -1.68 -2.63
C ILE A 88 -6.79 -1.15 -3.39
N SER A 89 -6.92 0.03 -4.00
CA SER A 89 -5.85 0.61 -4.81
C SER A 89 -4.64 1.00 -3.97
N HIS A 90 -4.86 1.56 -2.77
CA HIS A 90 -3.78 1.82 -1.82
C HIS A 90 -3.02 0.56 -1.46
N ALA A 91 -3.73 -0.48 -1.00
CA ALA A 91 -3.11 -1.74 -0.60
C ALA A 91 -2.41 -2.44 -1.75
N LYS A 92 -2.93 -2.35 -2.97
CA LYS A 92 -2.24 -2.84 -4.17
C LYS A 92 -0.88 -2.16 -4.34
N GLY A 93 -0.84 -0.83 -4.20
CA GLY A 93 0.41 -0.06 -4.30
C GLY A 93 1.38 -0.38 -3.17
N TYR A 94 0.87 -0.47 -1.94
CA TYR A 94 1.65 -0.76 -0.74
C TYR A 94 2.22 -2.19 -0.76
N ASN A 95 1.36 -3.19 -0.92
CA ASN A 95 1.72 -4.61 -0.92
C ASN A 95 2.55 -5.01 -2.13
N GLY A 96 2.45 -4.28 -3.26
CA GLY A 96 3.35 -4.51 -4.39
C GLY A 96 4.82 -4.25 -4.05
N ILE A 97 5.10 -3.19 -3.27
CA ILE A 97 6.46 -2.88 -2.80
C ILE A 97 6.87 -3.79 -1.65
N MET A 98 5.99 -3.98 -0.66
CA MET A 98 6.28 -4.83 0.50
C MET A 98 6.47 -6.28 0.10
N GLY A 99 5.62 -6.81 -0.79
CA GLY A 99 5.73 -8.18 -1.30
C GLY A 99 7.05 -8.43 -2.02
N ALA A 100 7.50 -7.48 -2.85
CA ALA A 100 8.81 -7.57 -3.50
C ALA A 100 9.96 -7.57 -2.48
N GLU A 101 9.88 -6.76 -1.44
CA GLU A 101 10.90 -6.74 -0.38
C GLU A 101 10.88 -8.02 0.48
N ILE A 102 9.70 -8.54 0.81
CA ILE A 102 9.52 -9.82 1.52
C ILE A 102 10.17 -10.95 0.70
N ALA A 103 9.84 -11.03 -0.59
CA ALA A 103 10.43 -11.98 -1.52
C ALA A 103 11.96 -11.87 -1.58
N ARG A 104 12.49 -10.64 -1.69
CA ARG A 104 13.93 -10.39 -1.71
C ARG A 104 14.63 -10.85 -0.42
N ARG A 105 13.99 -10.71 0.74
CA ARG A 105 14.57 -11.06 2.05
C ARG A 105 14.44 -12.55 2.37
N PHE A 106 13.32 -13.18 2.01
CA PHE A 106 12.92 -14.48 2.56
C PHE A 106 12.56 -15.52 1.50
N GLY A 107 12.58 -15.15 0.21
CA GLY A 107 12.17 -15.99 -0.91
C GLY A 107 10.70 -15.79 -1.31
N ASP A 108 10.40 -16.05 -2.58
CA ASP A 108 9.09 -15.81 -3.20
C ASP A 108 7.95 -16.66 -2.58
N ASP A 109 8.30 -17.74 -1.88
CA ASP A 109 7.34 -18.69 -1.32
C ASP A 109 7.12 -18.57 0.19
N ALA A 110 7.79 -17.62 0.87
CA ALA A 110 7.72 -17.46 2.32
C ALA A 110 6.28 -17.26 2.83
N LEU A 111 5.51 -16.38 2.16
CA LEU A 111 4.11 -16.12 2.49
C LEU A 111 3.25 -17.38 2.30
N LYS A 112 3.40 -18.05 1.15
CA LYS A 112 2.61 -19.23 0.78
C LYS A 112 2.88 -20.40 1.74
N LYS A 113 4.14 -20.75 1.96
CA LYS A 113 4.54 -21.84 2.85
C LYS A 113 4.04 -21.62 4.28
N THR A 114 4.13 -20.40 4.77
CA THR A 114 3.68 -20.08 6.13
C THR A 114 2.16 -20.12 6.25
N ALA A 115 1.42 -19.72 5.21
CA ALA A 115 -0.03 -19.85 5.16
C ALA A 115 -0.47 -21.33 5.13
N GLU A 116 0.21 -22.17 4.35
CA GLU A 116 -0.05 -23.62 4.30
C GLU A 116 0.21 -24.29 5.66
N GLU A 117 1.32 -23.94 6.31
CA GLU A 117 1.62 -24.42 7.66
C GLU A 117 0.57 -23.98 8.67
N ALA A 118 0.14 -22.71 8.64
CA ALA A 118 -0.88 -22.20 9.54
C ALA A 118 -2.20 -22.96 9.39
N ARG A 119 -2.60 -23.29 8.15
CA ARG A 119 -3.79 -24.10 7.87
C ARG A 119 -3.67 -25.53 8.42
N GLN A 120 -2.49 -26.15 8.33
CA GLN A 120 -2.26 -27.48 8.90
C GLN A 120 -2.28 -27.47 10.44
N LYS A 121 -1.78 -26.39 11.05
CA LYS A 121 -1.73 -26.21 12.51
C LYS A 121 -3.06 -25.77 13.12
N THR A 122 -3.98 -25.27 12.31
CA THR A 122 -5.33 -24.91 12.72
C THR A 122 -6.32 -25.62 11.82
N PRO A 123 -6.54 -26.93 12.04
CA PRO A 123 -7.59 -27.65 11.33
C PRO A 123 -8.91 -26.95 11.56
N MET A 124 -9.67 -26.73 10.48
CA MET A 124 -11.05 -26.28 10.59
C MET A 124 -11.85 -27.30 11.42
N PRO A 125 -12.73 -26.85 12.34
CA PRO A 125 -13.68 -27.75 13.00
C PRO A 125 -14.61 -28.43 12.00
#